data_AF-A0A3S1U9L3-F1
#
_entry.id   AF-A0A3S1U9L3-F1
#
_cell.length_a   1.000
_cell.length_b   1.000
_cell.length_c   1.000
_cell.angle_alpha   90.00
_cell.angle_beta   90.00
_cell.angle_gamma   90.00
#
_symmetry.space_group_name_H-M   'P 1'
#
loop_
_entity.id
_entity.type
_entity.pdbx_description
1 polymer ?
#
loop_
_entity_poly.entity_id
_entity_poly.type
_entity_poly.pdbx_seq_one_letter_code
_entity_poly.pdbx_strand_id
1 'polypeptide(L)'
;MSGKPSSFSLSRRQALGLIAVTAGGGAFLPASAMAAQSSAAQASPYAGLALFENGAGVCTITPEVTEGPFYFDPKLERADVTEGKKGIALDVRLQVVDVDCRPLAGARVDIWHCDAQGAYSGYPGQGDG
;
A
#
# COMPACT_ATOMS: atom_id res chain seq x y z
N MET A 1 66.64 -1.40 3.24
CA MET A 1 65.51 -0.68 2.62
C MET A 1 64.86 -1.62 1.60
N SER A 2 64.25 -2.74 2.03
CA SER A 2 62.84 -2.93 2.44
C SER A 2 61.82 -2.50 1.38
N GLY A 3 61.37 -3.47 0.58
CA GLY A 3 60.13 -3.41 -0.19
C GLY A 3 59.32 -4.68 0.12
N LYS A 4 58.13 -4.51 0.69
CA LYS A 4 57.25 -5.62 1.11
C LYS A 4 56.11 -5.74 0.09
N PRO A 5 55.87 -6.91 -0.53
CA PRO A 5 54.58 -7.15 -1.16
C PRO A 5 53.59 -7.64 -0.10
N SER A 6 52.55 -6.84 0.13
CA SER A 6 51.41 -7.18 0.97
C SER A 6 50.62 -8.32 0.32
N SER A 7 50.55 -9.47 0.98
CA SER A 7 49.65 -10.55 0.61
C SER A 7 48.25 -10.21 1.11
N PHE A 8 47.32 -9.97 0.19
CA PHE A 8 45.90 -9.80 0.52
C PHE A 8 45.27 -11.16 0.81
N SER A 9 44.96 -11.42 2.07
CA SER A 9 44.18 -12.60 2.47
C SER A 9 42.70 -12.33 2.22
N LEU A 10 42.12 -12.97 1.21
CA LEU A 10 40.68 -12.98 0.99
C LEU A 10 40.03 -13.93 2.00
N SER A 11 39.09 -13.41 2.79
CA SER A 11 38.33 -14.19 3.76
C SER A 11 37.23 -15.02 3.08
N ARG A 12 36.92 -16.20 3.63
CA ARG A 12 35.81 -17.07 3.18
C ARG A 12 34.46 -16.34 3.04
N ARG A 13 34.25 -15.25 3.80
CA ARG A 13 33.03 -14.40 3.69
C ARG A 13 33.00 -13.53 2.43
N GLN A 14 34.16 -13.21 1.85
CA GLN A 14 34.27 -12.41 0.62
C GLN A 14 34.09 -13.23 -0.66
N ALA A 15 34.21 -14.57 -0.57
CA ALA A 15 34.07 -15.47 -1.72
C ALA A 15 32.61 -15.74 -2.12
N LEU A 16 31.64 -15.53 -1.24
CA LEU A 16 30.22 -15.85 -1.49
C LEU A 16 29.43 -14.72 -2.18
N GLY A 17 30.05 -13.55 -2.41
CA GLY A 17 29.36 -12.40 -2.99
C GLY A 17 29.48 -12.22 -4.52
N LEU A 18 30.15 -13.14 -5.22
CA LEU A 18 30.61 -12.89 -6.61
C LEU A 18 30.09 -13.86 -7.68
N ILE A 19 28.93 -14.49 -7.48
CA ILE A 19 28.28 -15.24 -8.57
C ILE A 19 26.86 -14.72 -8.76
N ALA A 20 26.72 -13.68 -9.59
CA ALA A 20 25.48 -13.36 -10.28
C ALA A 20 25.64 -13.82 -11.74
N VAL A 21 24.95 -14.90 -12.12
CA VAL A 21 24.90 -15.39 -13.50
C VAL A 21 23.75 -14.66 -14.19
N THR A 22 24.05 -13.74 -15.10
CA THR A 22 23.05 -13.22 -16.04
C THR A 22 22.97 -14.15 -17.25
N ALA A 23 21.79 -14.71 -17.50
CA ALA A 23 21.52 -15.54 -18.66
C ALA A 23 21.61 -14.68 -19.93
N GLY A 24 22.80 -14.59 -20.53
CA GLY A 24 23.03 -13.97 -21.83
C GLY A 24 24.26 -13.06 -21.83
N GLY A 25 25.41 -13.61 -22.24
CA GLY A 25 26.58 -12.83 -22.68
C GLY A 25 27.26 -12.00 -21.57
N GLY A 26 28.37 -12.51 -21.04
CA GLY A 26 29.12 -11.87 -19.97
C GLY A 26 29.67 -10.47 -20.31
N ALA A 27 29.22 -9.48 -19.54
CA ALA A 27 30.00 -8.29 -19.22
C ALA A 27 30.01 -8.14 -17.71
N PHE A 28 31.20 -8.17 -17.09
CA PHE A 28 31.37 -7.95 -15.66
C PHE A 28 31.22 -6.45 -15.37
N LEU A 29 30.03 -6.05 -14.92
CA LEU A 29 29.82 -4.72 -14.38
C LEU A 29 30.12 -4.72 -12.86
N PRO A 30 30.79 -3.69 -12.32
CA PRO A 30 30.97 -3.57 -10.87
C PRO A 30 29.60 -3.49 -10.18
N ALA A 31 29.46 -4.05 -8.97
CA ALA A 31 28.20 -4.07 -8.23
C ALA A 31 27.57 -2.68 -8.03
N SER A 32 28.36 -1.61 -8.07
CA SER A 32 27.88 -0.22 -8.05
C SER A 32 27.06 0.17 -9.30
N ALA A 33 27.21 -0.53 -10.42
CA ALA A 33 26.42 -0.31 -11.63
C ALA A 33 25.04 -1.00 -11.57
N MET A 34 24.83 -1.97 -10.67
CA MET A 34 23.53 -2.61 -10.44
C MET A 34 22.62 -1.81 -9.49
N ALA A 35 23.14 -0.74 -8.87
CA ALA A 35 22.37 0.12 -7.99
C ALA A 35 21.53 1.17 -8.74
N ALA A 36 21.62 1.26 -10.07
CA ALA A 36 21.11 2.40 -10.83
C ALA A 36 19.73 2.21 -11.49
N GLN A 37 19.08 1.04 -11.40
CA GLN A 37 17.78 0.88 -12.07
C GLN A 37 16.79 -0.01 -11.31
N SER A 38 16.56 0.30 -10.04
CA SER A 38 15.29 -0.02 -9.39
C SER A 38 14.54 1.29 -9.17
N SER A 39 14.12 1.94 -10.26
CA SER A 39 13.04 2.92 -10.18
C SER A 39 11.77 2.14 -9.91
N ALA A 40 11.49 1.84 -8.63
CA ALA A 40 10.13 1.61 -8.21
C ALA A 40 9.35 2.83 -8.73
N ALA A 41 8.49 2.62 -9.71
CA ALA A 41 7.59 3.67 -10.17
C ALA A 41 6.80 4.09 -8.93
N GLN A 42 7.18 5.23 -8.35
CA GLN A 42 6.47 5.82 -7.24
C GLN A 42 5.12 6.23 -7.81
N ALA A 43 4.12 5.35 -7.65
CA ALA A 43 2.76 5.69 -7.97
C ALA A 43 2.45 6.97 -7.21
N SER A 44 2.14 8.04 -7.95
CA SER A 44 1.77 9.31 -7.32
C SER A 44 0.64 9.02 -6.33
N PRO A 45 0.70 9.50 -5.07
CA PRO A 45 -0.39 9.35 -4.12
C PRO A 45 -1.68 10.04 -4.60
N TYR A 46 -1.60 10.78 -5.71
CA TYR A 46 -2.69 11.46 -6.37
C TYR A 46 -3.16 10.79 -7.67
N ALA A 47 -2.61 9.64 -8.07
CA ALA A 47 -3.05 8.95 -9.30
C ALA A 47 -4.55 8.60 -9.24
N GLY A 48 -5.08 8.26 -8.06
CA GLY A 48 -6.50 8.02 -7.84
C GLY A 48 -7.37 9.30 -7.90
N LEU A 49 -6.79 10.50 -7.86
CA LEU A 49 -7.57 11.74 -7.95
C LEU A 49 -8.18 11.97 -9.33
N ALA A 50 -7.56 11.43 -10.39
CA ALA A 50 -8.11 11.49 -11.74
C ALA A 50 -9.49 10.83 -11.85
N LEU A 51 -9.82 9.89 -10.95
CA LEU A 51 -11.13 9.24 -10.89
C LEU A 51 -12.25 10.18 -10.41
N PHE A 52 -11.90 11.29 -9.76
CA PHE A 52 -12.84 12.28 -9.25
C PHE A 52 -13.03 13.48 -10.20
N GLU A 53 -12.35 13.49 -11.34
CA GLU A 53 -12.53 14.50 -12.37
C GLU A 53 -13.86 14.30 -13.11
N ASN A 54 -14.54 15.40 -13.44
CA ASN A 54 -15.74 15.33 -14.26
C ASN A 54 -15.41 14.70 -15.61
N GLY A 55 -16.07 13.59 -15.94
CA GLY A 55 -15.83 12.86 -17.18
C GLY A 55 -14.82 11.71 -17.08
N ALA A 56 -14.41 11.29 -15.88
CA ALA A 56 -13.58 10.09 -15.67
C ALA A 56 -14.21 8.77 -16.16
N GLY A 57 -15.46 8.80 -16.64
CA GLY A 57 -16.13 7.65 -17.26
C GLY A 57 -16.55 6.56 -16.28
N VAL A 58 -16.43 6.80 -14.97
CA VAL A 58 -16.81 5.85 -13.91
C VAL A 58 -18.28 6.07 -13.56
N CYS A 59 -19.18 5.71 -14.48
CA CYS A 59 -20.62 5.87 -14.28
C CYS A 59 -21.36 4.58 -14.61
N THR A 60 -21.15 3.60 -13.74
CA THR A 60 -21.94 2.37 -13.70
C THR A 60 -22.57 2.26 -12.33
N ILE A 61 -23.75 1.66 -12.26
CA ILE A 61 -24.39 1.34 -10.98
C ILE A 61 -23.45 0.43 -10.20
N THR A 62 -23.10 0.84 -8.98
CA THR A 62 -22.33 0.00 -8.06
C THR A 62 -23.27 -1.07 -7.52
N PRO A 63 -22.93 -2.36 -7.64
CA PRO A 63 -23.80 -3.43 -7.13
C PRO A 63 -23.91 -3.33 -5.61
N GLU A 64 -25.11 -3.61 -5.10
CA GLU A 64 -25.36 -3.70 -3.67
C GLU A 64 -24.82 -5.02 -3.11
N VAL A 65 -24.40 -4.99 -1.84
CA VAL A 65 -23.97 -6.16 -1.06
C VAL A 65 -24.70 -6.16 0.28
N THR A 66 -24.83 -7.32 0.91
CA THR A 66 -25.46 -7.41 2.23
C THR A 66 -24.58 -6.76 3.29
N GLU A 67 -25.19 -5.96 4.16
CA GLU A 67 -24.53 -5.22 5.24
C GLU A 67 -23.76 -6.10 6.24
N GLY A 68 -24.29 -7.29 6.52
CA GLY A 68 -23.73 -8.22 7.51
C GLY A 68 -24.11 -7.85 8.96
N PRO A 69 -23.61 -8.60 9.96
CA PRO A 69 -24.13 -8.53 11.33
C PRO A 69 -23.48 -7.44 12.20
N PHE A 70 -22.44 -6.77 11.69
CA PHE A 70 -21.57 -5.88 12.48
C PHE A 70 -21.79 -4.38 12.25
N TYR A 71 -22.77 -4.02 11.42
CA TYR A 71 -23.18 -2.63 11.30
C TYR A 71 -24.13 -2.25 12.43
N PHE A 72 -23.91 -1.07 12.98
CA PHE A 72 -24.85 -0.32 13.79
C PHE A 72 -24.61 1.18 13.55
N ASP A 73 -25.58 2.03 13.90
CA ASP A 73 -25.45 3.48 13.71
C ASP A 73 -25.05 4.17 15.03
N PRO A 74 -23.76 4.48 15.26
CA PRO A 74 -23.29 5.16 16.46
C PRO A 74 -23.54 6.67 16.45
N LYS A 75 -24.11 7.24 15.37
CA LYS A 75 -24.29 8.70 15.19
C LYS A 75 -22.97 9.49 15.24
N LEU A 76 -21.89 8.92 14.71
CA LEU A 76 -20.58 9.57 14.61
C LEU A 76 -20.37 10.17 13.22
N GLU A 77 -19.92 11.43 13.18
CA GLU A 77 -19.51 12.13 11.94
C GLU A 77 -18.04 12.53 12.08
N ARG A 78 -17.15 11.74 11.48
CA ARG A 78 -15.70 11.93 11.55
C ARG A 78 -15.00 11.34 10.33
N ALA A 79 -13.84 11.88 9.98
CA ALA A 79 -13.00 11.37 8.90
C ALA A 79 -11.94 10.36 9.39
N ASP A 80 -11.34 10.61 10.56
CA ASP A 80 -10.40 9.68 11.18
C ASP A 80 -11.16 8.67 12.06
N VAL A 81 -11.08 7.40 11.67
CA VAL A 81 -11.70 6.26 12.37
C VAL A 81 -10.65 5.29 12.94
N THR A 82 -9.38 5.68 12.99
CA THR A 82 -8.27 4.79 13.35
C THR A 82 -8.25 4.41 14.83
N GLU A 83 -8.71 5.31 15.70
CA GLU A 83 -8.75 5.14 17.17
C GLU A 83 -7.40 4.70 17.78
N GLY A 84 -6.28 4.99 17.11
CA GLY A 84 -4.94 4.55 17.51
C GLY A 84 -4.71 3.03 17.43
N LYS A 85 -5.60 2.27 16.78
CA LYS A 85 -5.43 0.83 16.56
C LYS A 85 -4.21 0.55 15.69
N LYS A 86 -3.56 -0.59 15.95
CA LYS A 86 -2.40 -1.04 15.16
C LYS A 86 -2.86 -1.41 13.75
N GLY A 87 -2.10 -1.01 12.73
CA GLY A 87 -2.39 -1.32 11.33
C GLY A 87 -1.47 -0.59 10.36
N ILE A 88 -1.77 -0.74 9.06
CA ILE A 88 -1.19 0.08 8.00
C ILE A 88 -2.18 1.20 7.70
N ALA A 89 -1.70 2.44 7.66
CA ALA A 89 -2.56 3.59 7.35
C ALA A 89 -3.14 3.48 5.93
N LEU A 90 -4.44 3.75 5.79
CA LEU A 90 -5.17 3.74 4.52
C LEU A 90 -6.01 5.01 4.40
N ASP A 91 -5.73 5.81 3.39
CA ASP A 91 -6.58 6.93 2.99
C ASP A 91 -7.67 6.43 2.04
N VAL A 92 -8.92 6.44 2.50
CA VAL A 92 -10.08 6.10 1.67
C VAL A 92 -10.72 7.38 1.13
N ARG A 93 -10.85 7.47 -0.19
CA ARG A 93 -11.56 8.56 -0.87
C ARG A 93 -12.73 7.98 -1.65
N LEU A 94 -13.92 8.53 -1.41
CA LEU A 94 -15.15 8.13 -2.06
C LEU A 94 -15.81 9.36 -2.69
N GLN A 95 -16.38 9.19 -3.88
CA GLN A 95 -17.26 10.16 -4.49
C GLN A 95 -18.57 9.45 -4.81
N VAL A 96 -19.65 9.98 -4.25
CA VAL A 96 -21.00 9.52 -4.55
C VAL A 96 -21.54 10.37 -5.69
N VAL A 97 -22.06 9.72 -6.72
CA VAL A 97 -22.68 10.37 -7.88
C VAL A 97 -24.11 9.85 -8.05
N ASP A 98 -24.97 10.67 -8.66
CA ASP A 98 -26.32 10.26 -9.06
C ASP A 98 -26.31 9.44 -10.38
N VAL A 99 -27.50 9.06 -10.84
CA VAL A 99 -27.69 8.30 -12.09
C VAL A 99 -27.27 9.07 -13.35
N ASP A 100 -27.17 10.40 -13.26
CA ASP A 100 -26.66 11.27 -14.32
C ASP A 100 -25.15 11.53 -14.19
N CYS A 101 -24.46 10.76 -13.33
CA CYS A 101 -23.04 10.84 -13.04
C CYS A 101 -22.62 12.18 -12.39
N ARG A 102 -23.54 12.90 -11.75
CA ARG A 102 -23.26 14.18 -11.09
C ARG A 102 -22.94 13.94 -9.62
N PRO A 103 -21.95 14.64 -9.03
CA PRO A 103 -21.65 14.52 -7.60
C PRO A 103 -22.87 14.81 -6.72
N LEU A 104 -23.16 13.91 -5.78
CA LEU A 104 -24.27 14.04 -4.84
C LEU A 104 -23.81 14.79 -3.58
N ALA A 105 -24.22 16.06 -3.45
CA ALA A 105 -23.87 16.88 -2.30
C ALA A 105 -24.63 16.44 -1.03
N GLY A 106 -23.95 16.46 0.12
CA GLY A 106 -24.56 16.16 1.42
C GLY A 106 -24.90 14.69 1.67
N ALA A 107 -24.42 13.77 0.84
CA ALA A 107 -24.57 12.34 1.09
C ALA A 107 -23.87 11.95 2.40
N ARG A 108 -24.60 11.28 3.31
CA ARG A 108 -23.99 10.62 4.47
C ARG A 108 -23.34 9.32 4.01
N VAL A 109 -22.09 9.10 4.41
CA VAL A 109 -21.34 7.89 4.13
C VAL A 109 -20.91 7.27 5.45
N ASP A 110 -21.40 6.07 5.72
CA ASP A 110 -20.98 5.26 6.87
C ASP A 110 -20.02 4.17 6.39
N ILE A 111 -18.88 4.03 7.08
CA ILE A 111 -17.89 2.98 6.84
C ILE A 111 -17.63 2.28 8.17
N TRP A 112 -17.62 0.95 8.15
CA TRP A 112 -17.24 0.11 9.28
C TRP A 112 -16.32 -1.01 8.80
N HIS A 113 -15.36 -1.38 9.64
CA HIS A 113 -14.45 -2.48 9.39
C HIS A 113 -13.89 -3.03 10.71
N CYS A 114 -13.28 -4.21 10.66
CA CYS A 114 -12.54 -4.74 11.80
C CYS A 114 -11.14 -4.15 11.90
N ASP A 115 -10.56 -4.18 13.11
CA ASP A 115 -9.13 -3.88 13.27
C ASP A 115 -8.24 -4.97 12.67
N ALA A 116 -6.91 -4.79 12.76
CA ALA A 116 -5.93 -5.71 12.16
C ALA A 116 -5.97 -7.14 12.76
N GLN A 117 -6.68 -7.35 13.87
CA GLN A 117 -6.88 -8.67 14.49
C GLN A 117 -8.24 -9.30 14.09
N GLY A 118 -9.09 -8.55 13.39
CA GLY A 118 -10.42 -9.02 12.99
C GLY A 118 -11.54 -8.68 13.96
N ALA A 119 -11.29 -7.86 14.99
CA ALA A 119 -12.32 -7.46 15.94
C ALA A 119 -13.12 -6.23 15.46
N TYR A 120 -14.45 -6.32 15.54
CA TYR A 120 -15.37 -5.22 15.24
C TYR A 120 -15.73 -4.42 16.50
N SER A 121 -15.66 -3.10 16.44
CA SER A 121 -16.09 -2.22 17.55
C SER A 121 -17.56 -2.44 17.91
N GLY A 122 -17.90 -2.37 19.20
CA GLY A 122 -19.29 -2.48 19.68
C GLY A 122 -19.78 -3.91 19.92
N TYR A 123 -18.97 -4.94 19.59
CA TYR A 123 -19.33 -6.34 19.78
C TYR A 123 -18.34 -7.03 20.75
N PRO A 124 -18.78 -7.54 21.91
CA PRO A 124 -17.90 -8.21 22.86
C PRO A 124 -17.57 -9.64 22.44
N GLY A 125 -16.54 -10.23 23.06
CA GLY A 125 -16.26 -11.68 22.98
C GLY A 125 -15.61 -12.15 21.67
N GLN A 126 -14.96 -11.26 20.93
CA GLN A 126 -14.31 -11.56 19.64
C GLN A 126 -12.86 -12.04 19.78
N GLY A 127 -12.36 -12.24 21.00
CA GLY A 127 -10.99 -12.73 21.25
C GLY A 127 -9.92 -11.65 21.07
N ASP A 128 -10.24 -10.39 21.37
CA ASP A 128 -9.27 -9.34 21.61
C ASP A 128 -8.42 -9.73 22.83
N GLY A 129 -7.22 -10.27 22.57
CA GLY A 129 -6.36 -10.88 23.59
C GLY A 129 -6.12 -10.03 24.84
#